data_AF-A0A2A5E6J4-F1
#
_entry.id   AF-A0A2A5E6J4-F1
#
_cell.length_a   1.000
_cell.length_b   1.000
_cell.length_c   1.000
_cell.angle_alpha   90.00
_cell.angle_beta   90.00
_cell.angle_gamma   90.00
#
_symmetry.space_group_name_H-M   'P 1'
#
loop_
_entity.id
_entity.type
_entity.pdbx_description
1 polymer ?
#
loop_
_entity_poly.entity_id
_entity_poly.type
_entity_poly.pdbx_seq_one_letter_code
_entity_poly.pdbx_strand_id
1 'polypeptide(L)'
;MGIYRTTSSVTNVHCRCYCLNSSTNDLDTHIKFNCKTNKHFCVSDRIQSESYHCPLCGQATPEVKKRLWFHKISLDESKWLYELLNPIKNIKQMVDTLGKPDLNTFSNLNKYKKIFKTWIMRQNNEMHYYKLSQVATIIFCEKNNGNLKYEIRANRCS
;
A
#
# COMPACT_ATOMS: atom_id res chain seq x y z
N MET A 1 10.35 -1.02 16.37
CA MET A 1 10.34 -1.88 15.17
C MET A 1 10.84 -3.24 15.62
N GLY A 2 9.99 -4.27 15.64
CA GLY A 2 10.44 -5.64 15.91
C GLY A 2 11.19 -6.16 14.70
N ILE A 3 12.42 -6.61 14.90
CA ILE A 3 13.21 -7.33 13.90
C ILE A 3 12.71 -8.78 14.00
N TYR A 4 11.93 -9.21 13.03
CA TYR A 4 11.56 -10.62 12.93
C TYR A 4 12.69 -11.35 12.19
N ARG A 5 12.72 -12.68 12.35
CA ARG A 5 13.77 -13.54 11.82
C ARG A 5 13.16 -14.38 10.70
N THR A 6 13.91 -14.56 9.61
CA THR A 6 13.74 -15.74 8.78
C THR A 6 14.60 -16.84 9.40
N THR A 7 13.99 -17.95 9.81
CA THR A 7 14.64 -19.08 10.50
C THR A 7 15.71 -19.81 9.68
N SER A 8 15.93 -19.40 8.43
CA SER A 8 16.75 -20.10 7.44
C SER A 8 17.94 -19.30 6.93
N SER A 9 18.17 -18.08 7.41
CA SER A 9 19.37 -17.31 7.05
C SER A 9 20.53 -17.65 7.97
N VAL A 10 21.67 -18.05 7.40
CA VAL A 10 22.93 -18.26 8.16
C VAL A 10 23.59 -16.95 8.64
N THR A 11 23.01 -15.79 8.33
CA THR A 11 23.51 -14.47 8.75
C THR A 11 22.39 -13.55 9.25
N ASN A 12 22.71 -12.75 10.26
CA ASN A 12 21.79 -11.75 10.83
C ASN A 12 21.96 -10.35 10.21
N VAL A 13 22.88 -10.19 9.27
CA VAL A 13 23.13 -8.91 8.59
C VAL A 13 22.15 -8.79 7.43
N HIS A 14 21.29 -7.77 7.47
CA HIS A 14 20.38 -7.48 6.35
C HIS A 14 21.12 -6.96 5.14
N CYS A 15 20.75 -7.47 3.96
CA CYS A 15 21.27 -7.01 2.68
C CYS A 15 21.05 -5.50 2.47
N ARG A 16 22.15 -4.77 2.27
CA ARG A 16 22.17 -3.33 1.93
C ARG A 16 22.56 -3.02 0.48
N CYS A 17 22.82 -4.02 -0.36
CA CYS A 17 23.21 -3.78 -1.75
C CYS A 17 22.03 -3.33 -2.65
N TYR A 18 20.79 -3.39 -2.14
CA TYR A 18 19.55 -3.07 -2.85
C TYR A 18 19.29 -3.85 -4.14
N CYS A 19 20.15 -4.80 -4.54
CA CYS A 19 19.97 -5.52 -5.79
C CYS A 19 18.67 -6.34 -5.81
N LEU A 20 18.32 -7.03 -4.72
CA LEU A 20 17.00 -7.67 -4.59
C LEU A 20 15.83 -6.68 -4.70
N ASN A 21 16.03 -5.42 -4.31
CA ASN A 21 15.03 -4.35 -4.46
C ASN A 21 14.90 -3.88 -5.91
N SER A 22 16.02 -3.75 -6.60
CA SER A 22 16.08 -3.37 -8.01
C SER A 22 15.52 -4.46 -8.91
N SER A 23 15.99 -5.71 -8.75
CA SER A 23 15.63 -6.85 -9.59
C SER A 23 14.14 -7.20 -9.52
N THR A 24 13.45 -6.96 -8.40
CA THR A 24 12.00 -7.21 -8.36
C THR A 24 11.15 -6.30 -9.26
N ASN A 25 11.70 -5.18 -9.74
CA ASN A 25 11.02 -4.34 -10.74
C ASN A 25 11.45 -4.69 -12.17
N ASP A 26 12.41 -5.59 -12.34
CA ASP A 26 12.97 -5.98 -13.62
C ASP A 26 12.32 -7.29 -14.07
N LEU A 27 11.55 -7.20 -15.17
CA LEU A 27 10.80 -8.33 -15.72
C LEU A 27 11.73 -9.43 -16.23
N ASP A 28 12.95 -9.07 -16.64
CA ASP A 28 13.92 -9.99 -17.23
C ASP A 28 14.75 -10.73 -16.18
N THR A 29 14.63 -10.36 -14.91
CA THR A 29 15.32 -11.10 -13.85
C THR A 29 14.49 -12.31 -13.39
N HIS A 30 15.23 -13.37 -13.06
CA HIS A 30 14.70 -14.57 -12.40
C HIS A 30 14.27 -14.31 -10.95
N ILE A 31 14.43 -13.10 -10.41
CA ILE A 31 14.07 -12.78 -9.02
C ILE A 31 12.69 -12.17 -8.99
N LYS A 32 11.70 -12.93 -8.52
CA LYS A 32 10.33 -12.47 -8.34
C LYS A 32 10.02 -12.24 -6.86
N PHE A 33 9.07 -11.36 -6.57
CA PHE A 33 8.58 -11.13 -5.20
C PHE A 33 7.11 -11.50 -5.12
N ASN A 34 6.76 -12.35 -4.16
CA ASN A 34 5.37 -12.71 -3.90
C ASN A 34 4.83 -11.81 -2.78
N CYS A 35 3.87 -10.96 -3.10
CA CYS A 35 3.23 -10.05 -2.16
C CYS A 35 2.38 -10.77 -1.10
N LYS A 36 1.82 -11.95 -1.40
CA LYS A 36 1.00 -12.73 -0.44
C LYS A 36 1.85 -13.30 0.68
N THR A 37 3.01 -13.86 0.33
CA THR A 37 3.90 -14.51 1.30
C THR A 37 4.98 -13.57 1.83
N ASN A 38 5.14 -12.39 1.22
CA ASN A 38 6.19 -11.41 1.54
C ASN A 38 7.60 -12.00 1.42
N LYS A 39 7.81 -12.86 0.43
CA LYS A 39 9.10 -13.54 0.16
C LYS A 39 9.60 -13.29 -1.25
N HIS A 40 10.92 -13.29 -1.38
CA HIS A 40 11.58 -13.31 -2.68
C HIS A 40 11.72 -14.75 -3.15
N PHE A 41 11.63 -14.93 -4.46
CA PHE A 41 11.77 -16.21 -5.13
C PHE A 41 12.77 -16.06 -6.27
N CYS A 42 13.65 -17.04 -6.40
CA CYS A 42 14.35 -17.27 -7.66
C CYS A 42 13.49 -18.23 -8.49
N VAL A 43 13.13 -17.81 -9.69
CA VAL A 43 12.35 -18.57 -10.66
C VAL A 43 13.28 -18.93 -11.81
N SER A 44 13.71 -20.19 -11.88
CA SER A 44 14.30 -20.76 -13.08
C SER A 44 13.24 -21.56 -13.85
N ASP A 45 13.52 -21.93 -15.10
CA ASP A 45 12.59 -22.62 -16.00
C ASP A 45 11.98 -23.92 -15.44
N ARG A 46 12.53 -24.44 -14.33
CA ARG A 46 12.11 -25.71 -13.72
C ARG A 46 11.88 -25.65 -12.21
N ILE A 47 12.33 -24.61 -11.52
CA ILE A 47 12.31 -24.57 -10.04
C ILE A 47 12.04 -23.15 -9.55
N GLN A 48 11.06 -23.03 -8.65
CA GLN A 48 10.85 -21.84 -7.85
C GLN A 48 11.37 -22.10 -6.42
N SER A 49 12.41 -21.39 -6.02
CA SER A 49 12.98 -21.49 -4.67
C SER A 49 12.87 -20.18 -3.91
N GLU A 50 12.52 -20.25 -2.63
CA GLU A 50 12.51 -19.09 -1.75
C GLU A 50 13.95 -18.59 -1.53
N SER A 51 14.19 -17.31 -1.79
CA SER A 51 15.51 -16.69 -1.60
C SER A 51 15.63 -16.15 -0.18
N TYR A 52 16.32 -16.88 0.69
CA TYR A 52 16.65 -16.43 2.05
C TYR A 52 17.91 -15.55 2.13
N HIS A 53 18.71 -15.57 1.05
CA HIS A 53 19.92 -14.79 0.90
C HIS A 53 19.88 -13.92 -0.36
N CYS A 54 20.56 -12.78 -0.32
CA CYS A 54 20.88 -12.02 -1.51
C CYS A 54 21.95 -12.77 -2.34
N PRO A 55 21.71 -13.09 -3.61
CA PRO A 55 22.68 -13.80 -4.44
C PRO A 55 23.95 -12.98 -4.72
N LEU A 56 23.91 -11.67 -4.52
CA LEU A 56 25.03 -10.77 -4.80
C LEU A 56 25.91 -10.49 -3.58
N CYS A 57 25.32 -10.27 -2.40
CA CYS A 57 26.09 -9.94 -1.20
C CYS A 57 26.06 -11.01 -0.10
N GLY A 58 25.37 -12.14 -0.31
CA GLY A 58 25.25 -13.25 0.64
C GLY A 58 24.49 -12.94 1.94
N GLN A 59 24.16 -11.68 2.17
CA GLN A 59 23.45 -11.20 3.35
C GLN A 59 21.98 -11.63 3.33
N ALA A 60 21.35 -11.58 4.50
CA ALA A 60 19.95 -11.98 4.67
C ALA A 60 19.05 -11.14 3.77
N THR A 61 18.16 -11.81 3.02
CA THR A 61 17.10 -11.14 2.28
C THR A 61 16.31 -10.26 3.25
N PRO A 62 16.11 -8.96 2.96
CA PRO A 62 15.36 -8.10 3.86
C PRO A 62 13.92 -8.61 3.96
N GLU A 63 13.41 -8.71 5.19
CA GLU A 63 12.15 -9.39 5.46
C GLU A 63 10.93 -8.70 4.82
N VAL A 64 11.00 -7.42 4.47
CA VAL A 64 9.79 -6.69 4.10
C VAL A 64 10.08 -5.60 3.08
N LYS A 65 9.46 -5.71 1.90
CA LYS A 65 9.23 -4.55 1.04
C LYS A 65 7.77 -4.11 1.19
N LYS A 66 7.48 -3.40 2.29
CA LYS A 66 6.14 -2.77 2.49
C LYS A 66 5.74 -1.90 1.30
N ARG A 67 6.72 -1.31 0.60
CA ARG A 67 6.47 -0.51 -0.62
C ARG A 67 6.04 -1.34 -1.83
N LEU A 68 6.34 -2.64 -1.88
CA LEU A 68 5.88 -3.56 -2.94
C LEU A 68 4.56 -4.26 -2.57
N TRP A 69 4.09 -4.11 -1.33
CA TRP A 69 2.77 -4.60 -0.94
C TRP A 69 1.63 -3.81 -1.55
N PHE A 70 1.93 -2.64 -2.12
CA PHE A 70 0.93 -1.76 -2.68
C PHE A 70 1.20 -1.56 -4.16
N HIS A 71 0.13 -1.47 -4.96
CA HIS A 71 0.25 -1.07 -6.35
C HIS A 71 0.93 0.30 -6.44
N LYS A 72 1.76 0.52 -7.46
CA LYS A 72 2.21 1.86 -7.79
C LYS A 72 1.06 2.57 -8.50
N ILE A 73 0.62 3.71 -7.96
CA ILE A 73 -0.29 4.60 -8.66
C ILE A 73 0.57 5.36 -9.68
N SER A 74 0.29 5.19 -10.97
CA SER A 74 1.02 5.92 -12.02
C SER A 74 0.74 7.43 -11.93
N LEU A 75 1.59 8.24 -12.54
CA LEU A 75 1.37 9.69 -12.60
C LEU A 75 0.05 10.01 -13.32
N ASP A 76 -0.26 9.29 -14.40
CA ASP A 76 -1.50 9.47 -15.16
C ASP A 76 -2.74 9.12 -14.33
N GLU A 77 -2.72 7.98 -13.62
CA GLU A 77 -3.80 7.57 -12.72
C GLU A 77 -3.96 8.59 -11.58
N SER A 78 -2.85 9.07 -11.01
CA SER A 78 -2.89 10.09 -9.96
C SER A 78 -3.47 11.40 -10.47
N LYS A 79 -3.15 11.80 -11.71
CA LYS A 79 -3.68 13.02 -12.33
C LYS A 79 -5.17 12.87 -12.60
N TRP A 80 -5.58 11.75 -13.19
CA TRP A 80 -6.98 11.44 -13.44
C TRP A 80 -7.81 11.43 -12.14
N LEU A 81 -7.32 10.75 -11.10
CA LEU A 81 -7.97 10.76 -9.78
C LEU A 81 -8.04 12.17 -9.19
N TYR A 82 -6.99 12.98 -9.35
CA TYR A 82 -7.01 14.36 -8.88
C TYR A 82 -8.07 15.20 -9.60
N GLU A 83 -8.13 15.13 -10.94
CA GLU A 83 -9.11 15.84 -11.75
C GLU A 83 -10.56 15.41 -11.42
N LEU A 84 -10.78 14.12 -11.19
CA LEU A 84 -12.07 13.57 -10.79
C LEU A 84 -12.50 14.03 -9.40
N LEU A 85 -11.59 14.07 -8.42
CA LEU A 85 -11.92 14.30 -7.01
C LEU A 85 -11.90 15.78 -6.61
N ASN A 86 -11.13 16.64 -7.30
CA ASN A 86 -10.95 18.05 -6.93
C ASN A 86 -12.24 18.91 -6.90
N PRO A 87 -13.23 18.69 -7.80
CA PRO A 87 -14.50 19.43 -7.78
C PRO A 87 -15.39 19.10 -6.56
N ILE A 88 -15.19 17.94 -5.92
CA ILE A 88 -16.05 17.43 -4.86
C ILE A 88 -15.74 18.12 -3.53
N LYS A 89 -16.66 18.96 -3.03
CA LYS A 89 -16.50 19.71 -1.77
C LYS A 89 -17.28 19.14 -0.59
N ASN A 90 -18.40 18.47 -0.84
CA ASN A 90 -19.31 17.95 0.19
C ASN A 90 -19.87 16.56 -0.16
N ILE A 91 -20.50 15.90 0.83
CA ILE A 91 -21.03 14.53 0.69
C ILE A 91 -22.04 14.42 -0.45
N LYS A 92 -22.93 15.41 -0.59
CA LYS A 92 -23.96 15.38 -1.63
C LYS A 92 -23.31 15.33 -3.02
N GLN A 93 -22.39 16.25 -3.30
CA GLN A 93 -21.62 16.26 -4.55
C GLN A 93 -20.85 14.95 -4.77
N MET A 94 -20.27 14.39 -3.71
CA MET A 94 -19.53 13.13 -3.79
C MET A 94 -20.45 11.99 -4.25
N VAL A 95 -21.62 11.85 -3.63
CA VAL A 95 -22.57 10.79 -3.98
C VAL A 95 -23.19 11.01 -5.36
N ASP A 96 -23.50 12.27 -5.71
CA ASP A 96 -24.04 12.62 -7.03
C ASP A 96 -23.02 12.34 -8.16
N THR A 97 -21.71 12.52 -7.88
CA THR A 97 -20.64 12.36 -8.89
C THR A 97 -20.10 10.92 -8.97
N LEU A 98 -19.85 10.30 -7.82
CA LEU A 98 -19.16 9.00 -7.72
C LEU A 98 -20.12 7.83 -7.44
N GLY A 99 -21.39 8.12 -7.16
CA GLY A 99 -22.36 7.14 -6.69
C GLY A 99 -22.22 6.84 -5.20
N LYS A 100 -22.89 5.78 -4.75
CA LYS A 100 -22.85 5.34 -3.34
C LYS A 100 -21.47 4.74 -3.01
N PRO A 101 -20.87 5.06 -1.85
CA PRO A 101 -19.61 4.44 -1.43
C PRO A 101 -19.77 2.92 -1.25
N ASP A 102 -18.69 2.18 -1.53
CA ASP A 102 -18.64 0.73 -1.35
C ASP A 102 -18.71 0.35 0.14
N LEU A 103 -18.09 1.16 1.00
CA LEU A 103 -18.14 1.01 2.45
C LEU A 103 -18.31 2.37 3.10
N ASN A 104 -19.27 2.45 4.03
CA ASN A 104 -19.48 3.62 4.87
C ASN A 104 -19.28 3.23 6.33
N THR A 105 -18.20 3.70 6.94
CA THR A 105 -17.79 3.36 8.30
C THR A 105 -17.82 4.57 9.20
N PHE A 106 -18.53 4.44 10.32
CA PHE A 106 -18.44 5.40 11.42
C PHE A 106 -17.22 5.05 12.27
N SER A 107 -16.13 5.79 12.12
CA SER A 107 -14.92 5.53 12.88
C SER A 107 -15.07 5.99 14.32
N ASN A 108 -15.32 5.03 15.23
CA ASN A 108 -15.21 5.25 16.68
C ASN A 108 -13.73 5.45 17.05
N LEU A 109 -13.37 6.72 17.27
CA LEU A 109 -12.01 7.28 17.34
C LEU A 109 -11.06 6.75 18.42
N ASN A 110 -11.47 5.78 19.23
CA ASN A 110 -10.60 5.24 20.27
C ASN A 110 -9.40 4.45 19.71
N LYS A 111 -9.44 3.98 18.45
CA LYS A 111 -8.35 3.19 17.84
C LYS A 111 -7.21 4.03 17.23
N TYR A 112 -7.45 5.29 16.86
CA TYR A 112 -6.51 6.08 16.03
C TYR A 112 -5.76 7.22 16.75
N LYS A 113 -6.00 7.43 18.06
CA LYS A 113 -5.28 8.43 18.88
C LYS A 113 -3.74 8.31 18.85
N LYS A 114 -3.18 7.14 18.49
CA LYS A 114 -1.72 6.91 18.45
C LYS A 114 -1.01 7.42 17.19
N ILE A 115 -1.72 7.68 16.08
CA ILE A 115 -1.07 8.00 14.79
C ILE A 115 -1.11 9.50 14.47
N PHE A 116 -2.16 10.22 14.87
CA PHE A 116 -2.31 11.64 14.58
C PHE A 116 -2.25 12.48 15.86
N LYS A 117 -1.07 13.05 16.16
CA LYS A 117 -0.82 13.83 17.38
C LYS A 117 -1.53 15.19 17.45
N THR A 118 -2.18 15.67 16.39
CA THR A 118 -2.66 17.08 16.32
C THR A 118 -4.08 17.28 15.81
N TRP A 119 -4.83 16.23 15.50
CA TRP A 119 -6.22 16.39 15.05
C TRP A 119 -7.17 15.94 16.16
N ILE A 120 -7.81 16.91 16.82
CA ILE A 120 -9.01 16.66 17.64
C ILE A 120 -10.13 16.28 16.67
N MET A 121 -10.16 15.01 16.25
CA MET A 121 -11.20 14.50 15.38
C MET A 121 -12.37 14.04 16.25
N ARG A 122 -13.56 14.64 16.03
CA ARG A 122 -14.85 14.06 16.39
C ARG A 122 -15.24 13.05 15.31
N GLN A 123 -16.23 12.19 15.57
CA GLN A 123 -16.64 11.07 14.72
C GLN A 123 -16.72 11.50 13.24
N ASN A 124 -15.72 11.12 12.45
CA ASN A 124 -15.73 11.38 11.03
C ASN A 124 -16.37 10.17 10.35
N ASN A 125 -17.37 10.43 9.53
CA ASN A 125 -17.90 9.42 8.63
C ASN A 125 -16.84 9.15 7.55
N GLU A 126 -16.35 7.91 7.48
CA GLU A 126 -15.34 7.47 6.50
C GLU A 126 -16.03 6.70 5.38
N MET A 127 -15.92 7.21 4.16
CA MET A 127 -16.54 6.63 2.98
C MET A 127 -15.47 6.13 2.02
N HIS A 128 -15.51 4.85 1.69
CA HIS A 128 -14.49 4.18 0.90
C HIS A 128 -15.03 3.79 -0.48
N TYR A 129 -14.22 4.01 -1.50
CA TYR A 129 -14.45 3.57 -2.86
C TYR A 129 -13.28 2.68 -3.31
N TYR A 130 -13.52 1.38 -3.41
CA TYR A 130 -12.53 0.39 -3.83
C TYR A 130 -12.60 0.11 -5.33
N LYS A 131 -13.73 0.44 -5.98
CA LYS A 131 -13.97 0.16 -7.40
C LYS A 131 -13.66 1.32 -8.35
N LEU A 132 -13.37 2.51 -7.79
CA LEU A 132 -13.03 3.68 -8.60
C LEU A 132 -11.67 3.54 -9.30
N SER A 133 -10.73 2.79 -8.70
CA SER A 133 -9.43 2.52 -9.30
C SER A 133 -9.04 1.07 -9.02
N GLN A 134 -8.46 0.40 -10.02
CA GLN A 134 -7.92 -0.95 -9.85
C GLN A 134 -6.70 -0.95 -8.92
N VAL A 135 -5.97 0.17 -8.85
CA VAL A 135 -4.71 0.29 -8.12
C VAL A 135 -4.80 1.14 -6.87
N ALA A 136 -5.93 1.80 -6.60
CA ALA A 136 -6.11 2.64 -5.43
C ALA A 136 -7.51 2.57 -4.81
N THR A 137 -7.56 2.76 -3.50
CA THR A 137 -8.74 3.02 -2.70
C THR A 137 -8.81 4.51 -2.42
N ILE A 138 -9.98 5.12 -2.64
CA ILE A 138 -10.25 6.50 -2.28
C ILE A 138 -11.06 6.52 -0.99
N ILE A 139 -10.59 7.30 -0.02
CA ILE A 139 -11.22 7.43 1.30
C ILE A 139 -11.60 8.89 1.48
N PHE A 140 -12.88 9.14 1.68
CA PHE A 140 -13.41 10.46 2.03
C PHE A 140 -13.67 10.57 3.53
N CYS A 141 -13.33 11.71 4.10
CA CYS A 141 -13.62 12.06 5.48
C CYS A 141 -14.33 13.41 5.50
N GLU A 142 -15.52 13.45 6.12
CA GLU A 142 -16.22 14.68 6.40
C GLU A 142 -15.61 15.41 7.60
N LYS A 143 -15.44 16.72 7.48
CA LYS A 143 -15.04 17.60 8.58
C LYS A 143 -16.27 18.19 9.27
N ASN A 144 -16.06 18.69 10.48
CA ASN A 144 -17.07 19.40 11.27
C ASN A 144 -17.74 20.59 10.55
N ASN A 145 -17.10 21.17 9.52
CA ASN A 145 -17.66 22.28 8.74
C ASN A 145 -18.38 21.83 7.45
N GLY A 146 -18.69 20.53 7.31
CA GLY A 146 -19.35 19.94 6.14
C GLY A 146 -18.44 19.78 4.91
N ASN A 147 -17.17 20.22 5.00
CA ASN A 147 -16.22 20.04 3.91
C ASN A 147 -15.65 18.62 3.92
N LEU A 148 -15.46 18.06 2.73
CA LEU A 148 -14.76 16.80 2.53
C LEU A 148 -13.24 17.00 2.42
N LYS A 149 -12.51 16.00 2.92
CA LYS A 149 -11.14 15.70 2.54
C LYS A 149 -11.13 14.30 1.95
N TYR A 150 -10.20 14.05 1.03
CA TYR A 150 -9.96 12.69 0.53
C TYR A 150 -8.49 12.31 0.71
N GLU A 151 -8.26 11.01 0.80
CA GLU A 151 -6.96 10.37 0.75
C GLU A 151 -7.00 9.28 -0.32
N ILE A 152 -5.96 9.22 -1.16
CA ILE A 152 -5.77 8.16 -2.14
C ILE A 152 -4.75 7.19 -1.55
N ARG A 153 -5.16 5.93 -1.36
CA ARG A 153 -4.27 4.86 -0.87
C ARG A 153 -4.12 3.80 -1.93
N ALA A 154 -2.90 3.45 -2.28
CA ALA A 154 -2.68 2.32 -3.17
C ALA A 154 -3.28 1.03 -2.61
N ASN A 155 -3.92 0.23 -3.47
CA ASN A 155 -4.44 -1.09 -3.13
C ASN A 155 -3.30 -2.04 -2.81
N ARG A 156 -3.55 -3.03 -1.95
CA ARG A 156 -2.57 -4.08 -1.73
C ARG A 156 -2.46 -4.95 -2.99
N CYS A 157 -1.24 -5.31 -3.37
CA CYS A 157 -1.00 -6.29 -4.43
C CYS A 157 -1.65 -7.61 -4.03
N SER A 158 -2.61 -8.07 -4.83
CA SER A 158 -3.48 -9.22 -4.58
C SER A 158 -2.85 -10.58 -4.84
#